data_AF-A0A3S9LF85-F1
#
_entry.id   AF-A0A3S9LF85-F1
#
_cell.length_a   1.000
_cell.length_b   1.000
_cell.length_c   1.000
_cell.angle_alpha   90.00
_cell.angle_beta   90.00
_cell.angle_gamma   90.00
#
_symmetry.space_group_name_H-M   'P 1'
#
loop_
_entity.id
_entity.type
_entity.pdbx_description
1 polymer ?
#
loop_
_entity_poly.entity_id
_entity_poly.type
_entity_poly.pdbx_seq_one_letter_code
_entity_poly.pdbx_strand_id
1 'polypeptide(L)'
;MSEEPESETARARRRAAADRGERVSRRVGWLLVAALLAVPMAVIPGENLTIVSLWGFLSTSGPGLFAGGYPVWAYFVEQPRPFGALPPSIRAWPLAIGFYALAAGSATAGVTFGREDRRVTGGLLVLAAAASLWVSVGVAFRFGVGTTAGWLAVVPVGALATLAVAIGVYGNDLRGIVTA
;
A
#
# COMPACT_ATOMS: atom_id res chain seq x y z
N MET A 1 -23.42 28.83 -39.95
CA MET A 1 -23.55 27.77 -38.91
C MET A 1 -23.20 28.45 -37.60
N SER A 2 -24.20 29.05 -36.97
CA SER A 2 -24.01 29.88 -35.78
C SER A 2 -24.00 28.97 -34.56
N GLU A 3 -22.87 28.88 -33.85
CA GLU A 3 -22.82 28.27 -32.53
C GLU A 3 -23.70 29.11 -31.60
N GLU A 4 -24.85 28.59 -31.18
CA GLU A 4 -25.62 29.21 -30.10
C GLU A 4 -24.75 29.24 -28.83
N PRO A 5 -24.65 30.39 -28.14
CA PRO A 5 -23.88 30.48 -26.91
C PRO A 5 -24.50 29.54 -25.87
N GLU A 6 -23.72 28.56 -25.38
CA GLU A 6 -24.15 27.70 -24.29
C GLU A 6 -24.74 28.54 -23.16
N SER A 7 -25.99 28.25 -22.79
CA SER A 7 -26.64 28.91 -21.66
C SER A 7 -25.78 28.78 -20.40
N GLU A 8 -25.66 29.88 -19.65
CA GLU A 8 -24.87 29.95 -18.41
C GLU A 8 -25.26 28.83 -17.42
N THR A 9 -26.54 28.46 -17.41
CA THR A 9 -27.11 27.34 -16.65
C THR A 9 -26.51 25.99 -17.03
N ALA A 10 -26.30 25.73 -18.33
CA ALA A 10 -25.65 24.50 -18.80
C ALA A 10 -24.19 24.43 -18.33
N ARG A 11 -23.48 25.56 -18.39
CA ARG A 11 -22.09 25.67 -17.94
C ARG A 11 -21.95 25.45 -16.43
N ALA A 12 -22.83 26.03 -15.62
CA ALA A 12 -22.89 25.82 -14.18
C ALA A 12 -23.16 24.35 -13.81
N ARG A 13 -24.08 23.69 -14.52
CA ARG A 13 -24.39 22.28 -14.32
C ARG A 13 -23.22 21.36 -14.66
N ARG A 14 -22.50 21.62 -15.76
CA ARG A 14 -21.29 20.88 -16.13
C ARG A 14 -20.20 20.99 -15.05
N ARG A 15 -19.95 22.20 -14.54
CA ARG A 15 -18.97 22.44 -13.45
C ARG A 15 -19.36 21.68 -12.18
N ALA A 16 -20.60 21.79 -11.73
CA ALA A 16 -21.08 21.08 -10.54
C ALA A 16 -20.99 19.55 -10.68
N ALA A 17 -21.21 19.02 -11.89
CA ALA A 17 -21.04 17.60 -12.19
C ALA A 17 -19.55 17.19 -12.18
N ALA A 18 -18.66 18.01 -12.75
CA ALA A 18 -17.22 17.79 -12.72
C ALA A 18 -16.67 17.78 -11.28
N ASP A 19 -17.03 18.78 -10.47
CA ASP A 19 -16.60 18.87 -9.06
C ASP A 19 -17.09 17.67 -8.24
N ARG A 20 -18.30 17.17 -8.53
CA ARG A 20 -18.83 15.97 -7.91
C ARG A 20 -18.03 14.74 -8.32
N GLY A 21 -17.71 14.61 -9.61
CA GLY A 21 -16.87 13.53 -10.13
C GLY A 21 -15.49 13.50 -9.48
N GLU A 22 -14.86 14.68 -9.33
CA GLU A 22 -13.56 14.80 -8.68
C GLU A 22 -13.60 14.39 -7.20
N ARG A 23 -14.64 14.85 -6.46
CA ARG A 23 -14.83 14.45 -5.06
C ARG A 23 -15.02 12.94 -4.90
N VAL A 24 -15.79 12.30 -5.78
CA VAL A 24 -15.99 10.84 -5.75
C VAL A 24 -14.67 10.12 -6.06
N SER A 25 -13.96 10.54 -7.11
CA SER A 25 -12.64 9.98 -7.45
C SER A 25 -11.65 10.07 -6.29
N ARG A 26 -11.61 11.23 -5.60
CA ARG A 26 -10.75 11.43 -4.43
C ARG A 26 -11.11 10.52 -3.25
N ARG A 27 -12.41 10.34 -2.97
CA ARG A 27 -12.88 9.42 -1.94
C ARG A 27 -12.55 7.96 -2.27
N VAL A 28 -12.71 7.56 -3.52
CA VAL A 28 -12.34 6.20 -3.96
C VAL A 28 -10.83 5.99 -3.83
N GLY A 29 -10.01 6.95 -4.26
CA GLY A 29 -8.56 6.89 -4.08
C GLY A 29 -8.17 6.75 -2.61
N TRP A 30 -8.74 7.59 -1.74
CA TRP A 30 -8.54 7.49 -0.29
C TRP A 30 -8.96 6.13 0.29
N LEU A 31 -10.12 5.61 -0.08
CA LEU A 31 -10.59 4.29 0.37
C LEU A 31 -9.64 3.18 -0.06
N LEU A 32 -9.13 3.23 -1.30
CA LEU A 32 -8.17 2.25 -1.79
C LEU A 32 -6.86 2.32 -1.02
N VAL A 33 -6.32 3.52 -0.78
CA VAL A 33 -5.09 3.71 0.01
C VAL A 33 -5.29 3.23 1.46
N ALA A 34 -6.43 3.55 2.07
CA ALA A 34 -6.76 3.07 3.41
C ALA A 34 -6.89 1.53 3.46
N ALA A 35 -7.50 0.92 2.43
CA ALA A 35 -7.63 -0.53 2.34
C ALA A 35 -6.28 -1.23 2.25
N LEU A 36 -5.26 -0.62 1.62
CA LEU A 36 -3.90 -1.18 1.56
C LEU A 36 -3.27 -1.41 2.93
N LEU A 37 -3.66 -0.66 3.97
CA LEU A 37 -3.18 -0.88 5.34
C LEU A 37 -3.61 -2.24 5.92
N ALA A 38 -4.69 -2.82 5.39
CA ALA A 38 -5.19 -4.14 5.79
C ALA A 38 -4.67 -5.26 4.87
N VAL A 39 -4.05 -4.94 3.74
CA VAL A 39 -3.56 -5.95 2.79
C VAL A 39 -2.30 -6.64 3.35
N PRO A 40 -2.26 -7.99 3.37
CA PRO A 40 -1.06 -8.71 3.73
C PRO A 40 0.11 -8.37 2.81
N MET A 41 1.30 -8.12 3.37
CA MET A 41 2.52 -7.94 2.60
C MET A 41 2.88 -9.20 1.82
N ALA A 42 2.86 -10.35 2.49
CA ALA A 42 3.13 -11.64 1.88
C ALA A 42 2.20 -12.73 2.40
N VAL A 43 1.87 -13.67 1.54
CA VAL A 43 1.12 -14.88 1.88
C VAL A 43 1.98 -16.09 1.55
N ILE A 44 2.08 -17.01 2.51
CA ILE A 44 2.85 -18.24 2.39
C ILE A 44 1.83 -19.39 2.39
N PRO A 45 1.46 -19.92 1.22
CA PRO A 45 0.59 -21.08 1.11
C PRO A 45 1.35 -22.35 1.51
N GLY A 46 0.72 -23.20 2.32
CA GLY A 46 1.27 -24.48 2.80
C GLY A 46 0.24 -25.23 3.63
N GLU A 47 0.63 -26.32 4.27
CA GLU A 47 -0.26 -27.08 5.18
C GLU A 47 -0.84 -26.20 6.30
N ASN A 48 -0.09 -25.18 6.71
CA ASN A 48 -0.56 -24.09 7.55
C ASN A 48 -0.37 -22.76 6.83
N LEU A 49 -1.46 -22.03 6.60
CA LEU A 49 -1.44 -20.68 6.04
C LEU A 49 -0.71 -19.73 6.99
N THR A 50 0.33 -19.06 6.47
CA THR A 50 1.02 -17.97 7.17
C THR A 50 0.86 -16.66 6.40
N ILE A 51 0.40 -15.64 7.12
CA ILE A 51 0.13 -14.30 6.64
C ILE A 51 1.16 -13.36 7.25
N VAL A 52 1.92 -12.68 6.40
CA VAL A 52 2.82 -11.59 6.80
C VAL A 52 2.09 -10.29 6.51
N SER A 53 1.68 -9.57 7.56
CA SER A 53 0.97 -8.30 7.43
C SER A 53 1.88 -7.11 7.71
N LEU A 54 1.37 -5.90 7.49
CA LEU A 54 2.05 -4.67 7.92
C LEU A 54 2.25 -4.60 9.46
N TRP A 55 1.36 -5.27 10.21
CA TRP A 55 1.22 -5.12 11.65
C TRP A 55 1.87 -6.26 12.45
N GLY A 56 2.20 -7.37 11.79
CA GLY A 56 2.71 -8.57 12.44
C GLY A 56 2.54 -9.81 11.59
N PHE A 57 2.92 -10.94 12.16
CA PHE A 57 2.71 -12.27 11.57
C PHE A 57 1.41 -12.87 12.07
N LEU A 58 0.70 -13.60 11.21
CA LEU A 58 -0.41 -14.46 11.59
C LEU A 58 -0.12 -15.86 11.04
N SER A 59 -0.15 -16.88 11.88
CA SER A 59 0.03 -18.27 11.43
C SER A 59 -1.10 -19.15 11.98
N THR A 60 -1.61 -20.04 11.13
CA THR A 60 -2.68 -20.99 11.48
C THR A 60 -2.17 -22.22 12.25
N SER A 61 -0.86 -22.37 12.41
CA SER A 61 -0.20 -23.49 13.10
C SER A 61 -0.02 -23.30 14.62
N GLY A 62 -0.54 -22.23 15.22
CA GLY A 62 -0.33 -21.90 16.63
C GLY A 62 -1.25 -22.69 17.59
N PRO A 63 -0.81 -23.03 18.82
CA PRO A 63 -1.67 -23.67 19.81
C PRO A 63 -2.67 -22.66 20.40
N GLY A 64 -3.92 -22.69 19.95
CA GLY A 64 -5.03 -21.94 20.54
C GLY A 64 -6.09 -21.45 19.55
N LEU A 65 -7.26 -21.05 20.08
CA LEU A 65 -8.37 -20.42 19.34
C LEU A 65 -8.04 -18.98 18.85
N PHE A 66 -6.88 -18.44 19.25
CA PHE A 66 -6.32 -17.20 18.74
C PHE A 66 -5.06 -17.53 17.95
N ALA A 67 -5.07 -17.25 16.64
CA ALA A 67 -3.88 -17.34 15.80
C ALA A 67 -2.72 -16.57 16.47
N GLY A 68 -1.61 -17.25 16.76
CA GLY A 68 -0.46 -16.65 17.44
C GLY A 68 0.11 -15.50 16.61
N GLY A 69 -0.23 -14.27 16.99
CA GLY A 69 0.23 -13.07 16.31
C GLY A 69 1.39 -12.45 17.05
N TYR A 70 2.58 -12.39 16.42
CA TYR A 70 3.70 -11.62 16.98
C TYR A 70 3.67 -10.22 16.34
N PRO A 71 3.27 -9.17 17.07
CA PRO A 71 3.16 -7.83 16.53
C PRO A 71 4.56 -7.30 16.21
N VAL A 72 4.67 -6.54 15.12
CA VAL A 72 5.96 -5.98 14.67
C VAL A 72 6.64 -5.15 15.76
N TRP A 73 5.87 -4.48 16.61
CA TRP A 73 6.38 -3.66 17.72
C TRP A 73 7.07 -4.49 18.81
N ALA A 74 6.65 -5.74 19.02
CA ALA A 74 7.31 -6.63 19.99
C ALA A 74 8.76 -6.93 19.57
N TYR A 75 9.05 -7.03 18.26
CA TYR A 75 10.43 -7.15 17.75
C TYR A 75 11.32 -5.95 18.08
N PHE A 76 10.74 -4.78 18.33
CA PHE A 76 11.51 -3.56 18.60
C PHE A 76 11.55 -3.18 20.08
N VAL A 77 10.54 -3.60 20.85
CA VAL A 77 10.43 -3.30 22.30
C VAL A 77 11.06 -4.39 23.16
N GLU A 78 10.91 -5.66 22.77
CA GLU A 78 11.34 -6.81 23.60
C GLU A 78 12.77 -7.26 23.28
N GLN A 79 13.36 -6.78 22.18
CA GLN A 79 14.67 -7.22 21.72
C GLN A 79 15.78 -6.24 22.15
N PRO A 80 16.71 -6.64 23.03
CA PRO A 80 17.83 -5.80 23.46
C PRO A 80 18.93 -5.63 22.38
N ARG A 81 18.68 -6.06 21.14
CA ARG A 81 19.67 -6.02 20.06
C ARG A 81 19.54 -4.71 19.26
N PRO A 82 20.65 -4.06 18.89
CA PRO A 82 20.62 -2.86 18.08
C PRO A 82 19.96 -3.11 16.72
N PHE A 83 19.20 -2.15 16.21
CA PHE A 83 18.45 -2.23 14.95
C PHE A 83 19.32 -2.68 13.75
N GLY A 84 20.61 -2.36 13.76
CA GLY A 84 21.58 -2.76 12.73
C GLY A 84 21.89 -4.26 12.69
N ALA A 85 21.63 -5.01 13.77
CA ALA A 85 21.81 -6.46 13.83
C ALA A 85 20.62 -7.23 13.24
N LEU A 86 19.51 -6.53 12.93
CA LEU A 86 18.36 -7.15 12.29
C LEU A 86 18.63 -7.36 10.80
N PRO A 87 18.18 -8.48 10.23
CA PRO A 87 18.26 -8.71 8.80
C PRO A 87 17.68 -7.54 7.98
N PRO A 88 18.26 -7.22 6.80
CA PRO A 88 17.81 -6.11 5.96
C PRO A 88 16.30 -6.09 5.67
N SER A 89 15.68 -7.26 5.53
CA SER A 89 14.23 -7.39 5.30
C SER A 89 13.37 -6.98 6.49
N ILE A 90 13.83 -7.21 7.73
CA ILE A 90 13.11 -6.76 8.93
C ILE A 90 13.24 -5.23 9.08
N ARG A 91 14.39 -4.67 8.70
CA ARG A 91 14.61 -3.21 8.71
C ARG A 91 13.74 -2.46 7.69
N ALA A 92 13.32 -3.12 6.61
CA ALA A 92 12.42 -2.54 5.62
C ALA A 92 10.95 -2.45 6.11
N TRP A 93 10.60 -3.20 7.17
CA TRP A 93 9.22 -3.29 7.65
C TRP A 93 8.72 -1.97 8.27
N PRO A 94 9.47 -1.27 9.16
CA PRO A 94 9.10 0.07 9.62
C PRO A 94 9.06 1.12 8.50
N LEU A 95 9.94 1.00 7.50
CA LEU A 95 9.91 1.91 6.34
C LEU A 95 8.60 1.75 5.56
N ALA A 96 8.17 0.51 5.32
CA ALA A 96 6.90 0.25 4.68
C ALA A 96 5.72 0.82 5.50
N ILE A 97 5.72 0.66 6.82
CA ILE A 97 4.73 1.29 7.72
C ILE A 97 4.73 2.80 7.52
N GLY A 98 5.90 3.43 7.54
CA GLY A 98 6.07 4.87 7.32
C GLY A 98 5.49 5.32 5.98
N PHE A 99 5.81 4.63 4.88
CA PHE A 99 5.32 4.99 3.56
C PHE A 99 3.81 4.81 3.41
N TYR A 100 3.22 3.72 3.91
CA TYR A 100 1.77 3.55 3.90
C TYR A 100 1.05 4.59 4.77
N ALA A 101 1.57 4.89 5.95
CA ALA A 101 0.99 5.88 6.85
C ALA A 101 1.03 7.29 6.25
N LEU A 102 2.17 7.68 5.65
CA LEU A 102 2.30 8.97 4.97
C LEU A 102 1.39 9.04 3.74
N ALA A 103 1.28 7.97 2.95
CA ALA A 103 0.37 7.92 1.80
C ALA A 103 -1.09 8.06 2.24
N ALA A 104 -1.50 7.34 3.29
CA ALA A 104 -2.84 7.44 3.86
C ALA A 104 -3.11 8.83 4.45
N GLY A 105 -2.15 9.43 5.14
CA GLY A 105 -2.23 10.80 5.65
C GLY A 105 -2.41 11.82 4.54
N SER A 106 -1.63 11.71 3.46
CA SER A 106 -1.73 12.56 2.27
C SER A 106 -3.10 12.45 1.59
N ALA A 107 -3.57 11.23 1.34
CA ALA A 107 -4.89 11.00 0.75
C ALA A 107 -6.03 11.51 1.67
N THR A 108 -5.88 11.35 2.99
CA THR A 108 -6.84 11.86 3.98
C THR A 108 -6.91 13.38 3.92
N ALA A 109 -5.77 14.08 3.84
CA ALA A 109 -5.73 15.52 3.67
C ALA A 109 -6.41 16.01 2.39
N GLY A 110 -6.38 15.19 1.33
CA GLY A 110 -7.16 15.42 0.11
C GLY A 110 -8.67 15.47 0.33
N VAL A 111 -9.19 14.53 1.11
CA VAL A 111 -10.63 14.40 1.38
C VAL A 111 -11.10 15.41 2.43
N THR A 112 -10.29 15.68 3.47
CA THR A 112 -10.68 16.55 4.59
C THR A 112 -10.40 18.02 4.33
N PHE A 113 -9.23 18.35 3.76
CA PHE A 113 -8.75 19.73 3.59
C PHE A 113 -8.70 20.17 2.13
N GLY A 114 -9.01 19.29 1.18
CA GLY A 114 -8.94 19.59 -0.23
C GLY A 114 -7.51 19.62 -0.80
N ARG A 115 -6.49 19.29 0.01
CA ARG A 115 -5.06 19.54 -0.26
C ARG A 115 -4.26 18.23 -0.33
N GLU A 116 -4.50 17.44 -1.36
CA GLU A 116 -3.67 16.27 -1.68
C GLU A 116 -2.70 16.61 -2.80
N ASP A 117 -1.43 16.33 -2.57
CA ASP A 117 -0.46 16.21 -3.66
C ASP A 117 -0.47 14.75 -4.16
N ARG A 118 -1.11 14.54 -5.31
CA ARG A 118 -1.27 13.22 -5.93
C ARG A 118 0.07 12.62 -6.38
N ARG A 119 1.07 13.47 -6.68
CA ARG A 119 2.42 13.03 -7.06
C ARG A 119 3.14 12.44 -5.85
N VAL A 120 3.08 13.13 -4.72
CA VAL A 120 3.65 12.67 -3.44
C VAL A 120 2.96 11.39 -2.99
N THR A 121 1.62 11.35 -3.06
CA THR A 121 0.85 10.15 -2.67
C THR A 121 1.21 8.94 -3.52
N GLY A 122 1.25 9.11 -4.85
CA GLY A 122 1.67 8.06 -5.77
C GLY A 122 3.12 7.61 -5.52
N GLY A 123 4.05 8.54 -5.29
CA GLY A 123 5.46 8.24 -5.01
C GLY A 123 5.64 7.45 -3.71
N LEU A 124 4.91 7.84 -2.65
CA LEU A 124 4.88 7.10 -1.38
C LEU A 124 4.34 5.68 -1.56
N LEU A 125 3.31 5.47 -2.40
CA LEU A 125 2.81 4.14 -2.70
C LEU A 125 3.84 3.29 -3.45
N VAL A 126 4.58 3.86 -4.41
CA VAL A 126 5.67 3.14 -5.10
C VAL A 126 6.77 2.73 -4.12
N LEU A 127 7.17 3.63 -3.21
CA LEU A 127 8.14 3.32 -2.16
C LEU A 127 7.60 2.25 -1.17
N ALA A 128 6.32 2.33 -0.81
CA ALA A 128 5.65 1.34 0.02
C ALA A 128 5.62 -0.05 -0.66
N ALA A 129 5.35 -0.09 -1.96
CA ALA A 129 5.38 -1.32 -2.75
C ALA A 129 6.78 -1.92 -2.80
N ALA A 130 7.81 -1.10 -3.04
CA ALA A 130 9.21 -1.55 -3.05
C ALA A 130 9.65 -2.08 -1.68
N ALA A 131 9.30 -1.38 -0.59
CA ALA A 131 9.60 -1.83 0.77
C ALA A 131 8.88 -3.15 1.10
N SER A 132 7.58 -3.27 0.76
CA SER A 132 6.79 -4.50 0.95
C SER A 132 7.34 -5.67 0.13
N LEU A 133 7.81 -5.41 -1.09
CA LEU A 133 8.44 -6.41 -1.94
C LEU A 133 9.75 -6.88 -1.32
N TRP A 134 10.58 -5.96 -0.80
CA TRP A 134 11.84 -6.31 -0.15
C TRP A 134 11.65 -7.19 1.10
N VAL A 135 10.61 -6.91 1.89
CA VAL A 135 10.19 -7.78 3.00
C VAL A 135 9.85 -9.18 2.46
N SER A 136 9.01 -9.25 1.44
CA SER A 136 8.55 -10.51 0.83
C SER A 136 9.69 -11.33 0.24
N VAL A 137 10.63 -10.70 -0.46
CA VAL A 137 11.84 -11.33 -1.02
C VAL A 137 12.73 -11.88 0.10
N GLY A 138 12.92 -11.12 1.18
CA GLY A 138 13.68 -11.59 2.33
C GLY A 138 13.02 -12.77 3.06
N VAL A 139 11.70 -12.88 3.01
CA VAL A 139 10.97 -14.06 3.48
C VAL A 139 11.17 -15.22 2.50
N ALA A 140 11.00 -15.00 1.20
CA ALA A 140 11.18 -16.00 0.15
C ALA A 140 12.56 -16.69 0.20
N PHE A 141 13.64 -15.91 0.38
CA PHE A 141 14.98 -16.48 0.53
C PHE A 141 15.13 -17.38 1.77
N ARG A 142 14.49 -17.04 2.89
CA ARG A 142 14.53 -17.87 4.12
C ARG A 142 13.71 -19.16 3.99
N PHE A 143 12.62 -19.12 3.22
CA PHE A 143 11.82 -20.30 2.90
C PHE A 143 12.42 -21.14 1.76
N GLY A 144 13.56 -20.72 1.18
CA GLY A 144 14.24 -21.44 0.12
C GLY A 144 13.47 -21.45 -1.20
N VAL A 145 12.71 -20.39 -1.50
CA VAL A 145 12.04 -20.25 -2.80
C VAL A 145 13.06 -20.35 -3.92
N GLY A 146 12.81 -21.25 -4.88
CA GLY A 146 13.70 -21.47 -6.02
C GLY A 146 14.87 -22.41 -5.75
N THR A 147 15.01 -22.91 -4.51
CA THR A 147 16.00 -23.94 -4.15
C THR A 147 15.30 -25.16 -3.56
N THR A 148 14.65 -25.01 -2.41
CA THR A 148 13.97 -26.08 -1.65
C THR A 148 12.46 -25.96 -1.65
N ALA A 149 11.91 -24.81 -2.08
CA ALA A 149 10.48 -24.55 -2.18
C ALA A 149 10.11 -24.01 -3.57
N GLY A 150 8.84 -24.22 -3.97
CA GLY A 150 8.31 -23.75 -5.24
C GLY A 150 8.29 -22.23 -5.37
N TRP A 151 8.28 -21.71 -6.60
CA TRP A 151 8.34 -20.27 -6.90
C TRP A 151 7.18 -19.45 -6.31
N LEU A 152 6.05 -20.11 -6.03
CA LEU A 152 4.85 -19.51 -5.44
C LEU A 152 4.71 -19.74 -3.94
N ALA A 153 5.73 -20.28 -3.27
CA ALA A 153 5.68 -20.50 -1.83
C ALA A 153 5.64 -19.18 -1.03
N VAL A 154 5.96 -18.04 -1.65
CA VAL A 154 5.76 -16.71 -1.06
C VAL A 154 5.16 -15.78 -2.10
N VAL A 155 3.92 -15.32 -1.87
CA VAL A 155 3.20 -14.42 -2.78
C VAL A 155 3.24 -12.99 -2.20
N PRO A 156 3.87 -12.01 -2.88
CA PRO A 156 4.01 -10.63 -2.38
C PRO A 156 2.73 -9.80 -2.62
N VAL A 157 1.62 -10.23 -2.04
CA VAL A 157 0.28 -9.66 -2.30
C VAL A 157 0.23 -8.14 -2.08
N GLY A 158 0.85 -7.65 -1.00
CA GLY A 158 0.83 -6.23 -0.66
C GLY A 158 1.60 -5.37 -1.66
N ALA A 159 2.75 -5.84 -2.15
CA ALA A 159 3.48 -5.10 -3.17
C ALA A 159 2.69 -5.01 -4.48
N LEU A 160 2.05 -6.10 -4.88
CA LEU A 160 1.24 -6.16 -6.11
C LEU A 160 0.00 -5.27 -6.02
N ALA A 161 -0.75 -5.36 -4.91
CA ALA A 161 -1.94 -4.55 -4.68
C ALA A 161 -1.59 -3.05 -4.65
N THR A 162 -0.52 -2.69 -3.96
CA THR A 162 -0.08 -1.29 -3.84
C THR A 162 0.40 -0.73 -5.17
N LEU A 163 1.12 -1.51 -5.96
CA LEU A 163 1.53 -1.10 -7.30
C LEU A 163 0.33 -0.92 -8.22
N ALA A 164 -0.68 -1.80 -8.13
CA ALA A 164 -1.92 -1.66 -8.90
C ALA A 164 -2.66 -0.36 -8.55
N VAL A 165 -2.75 0.01 -7.27
CA VAL A 165 -3.34 1.30 -6.85
C VAL A 165 -2.49 2.48 -7.32
N ALA A 166 -1.17 2.42 -7.17
CA ALA A 166 -0.27 3.49 -7.62
C ALA A 166 -0.40 3.76 -9.12
N ILE A 167 -0.43 2.71 -9.96
CA ILE A 167 -0.58 2.86 -11.40
C ILE A 167 -2.01 3.25 -11.78
N GLY A 168 -3.02 2.58 -11.23
CA GLY A 168 -4.42 2.77 -11.61
C GLY A 168 -5.02 4.10 -11.16
N VAL A 169 -4.66 4.58 -9.97
CA VAL A 169 -5.23 5.80 -9.37
C VAL A 169 -4.31 7.00 -9.54
N TYR A 170 -2.98 6.80 -9.47
CA TYR A 170 -1.98 7.87 -9.44
C TYR A 170 -1.04 7.86 -10.67
N GLY A 171 -1.23 6.96 -11.63
CA GLY A 171 -0.28 6.76 -12.73
C GLY A 171 -0.11 7.98 -13.66
N ASN A 172 -1.18 8.73 -13.93
CA ASN A 172 -1.10 9.95 -14.74
C ASN A 172 -0.30 11.04 -14.02
N ASP A 173 -0.49 11.18 -12.70
CA ASP A 173 0.24 12.13 -11.87
C ASP A 173 1.72 11.77 -11.80
N LEU A 174 2.04 10.47 -11.67
CA LEU A 174 3.40 9.94 -11.68
C LEU A 174 4.12 10.16 -13.02
N ARG A 175 3.44 9.93 -14.15
CA ARG A 175 4.01 10.18 -15.49
C ARG A 175 4.39 11.66 -15.66
N GLY A 176 3.57 12.56 -15.13
CA GLY A 176 3.85 14.00 -15.15
C GLY A 176 5.08 14.42 -14.35
N ILE A 177 5.68 13.55 -13.53
CA ILE A 177 6.96 13.79 -12.85
C ILE A 177 8.13 13.44 -13.79
N VAL A 178 8.00 12.35 -14.57
CA VAL A 178 9.06 11.83 -15.43
C VAL A 178 9.24 12.65 -16.71
N THR A 179 8.15 13.28 -17.19
CA THR A 179 8.15 14.07 -18.42
C THR A 179 8.41 15.56 -18.19
N ALA A 180 8.59 15.99 -16.93
CA ALA A 180 8.86 17.38 -16.55
C ALA A 180 10.37 17.62 -16.40
#